data_AF-A0A327V688-F1
#
_entry.id   AF-A0A327V688-F1
#
_cell.length_a   1.000
_cell.length_b   1.000
_cell.length_c   1.000
_cell.angle_alpha   90.00
_cell.angle_beta   90.00
_cell.angle_gamma   90.00
#
_symmetry.space_group_name_H-M   'P 1'
#
loop_
_entity.id
_entity.type
_entity.pdbx_description
1 polymer ?
#
loop_
_entity_poly.entity_id
_entity_poly.type
_entity_poly.pdbx_seq_one_letter_code
_entity_poly.pdbx_strand_id
1 'polypeptide(L)'
;MTELIAVPARMLTEVQDLLQYGLTKDCTEAATALADLRRQSDGFQDCPAVPLSPELLMQMHQALLLLCIAAGSDFLPGEKVVRFTRNADQLMAFVRN
;
A
#
# COMPACT_ATOMS: atom_id res chain seq x y z
N MET A 1 18.00 1.12 15.52
CA MET A 1 16.92 0.11 15.49
C MET A 1 15.77 0.78 14.76
N THR A 2 15.29 0.20 13.65
CA THR A 2 14.13 0.74 12.95
C THR A 2 12.88 0.39 13.75
N GLU A 3 12.10 1.39 14.15
CA GLU A 3 10.84 1.17 14.85
C GLU A 3 9.85 0.50 13.88
N LEU A 4 9.20 -0.57 14.32
CA LEU A 4 8.19 -1.27 13.53
C LEU A 4 6.80 -0.78 13.95
N ILE A 5 5.97 -0.50 12.96
CA ILE A 5 4.59 -0.01 13.17
C ILE A 5 3.62 -1.16 12.91
N ALA A 6 2.73 -1.41 13.87
CA ALA A 6 1.71 -2.45 13.75
C ALA A 6 0.56 -1.98 12.86
N VAL A 7 0.43 -2.56 11.66
CA VAL A 7 -0.62 -2.19 10.69
C VAL A 7 -1.70 -3.29 10.64
N PRO A 8 -3.00 -2.94 10.70
CA PRO A 8 -4.08 -3.93 10.66
C PRO A 8 -4.09 -4.78 9.38
N ALA A 9 -4.21 -6.10 9.51
CA ALA A 9 -4.18 -7.03 8.37
C ALA A 9 -5.28 -6.76 7.32
N ARG A 10 -6.47 -6.31 7.76
CA ARG A 10 -7.57 -5.91 6.86
C ARG A 10 -7.17 -4.80 5.89
N MET A 11 -6.37 -3.85 6.36
CA MET A 11 -5.92 -2.73 5.56
C MET A 11 -4.80 -3.18 4.61
N LEU A 12 -3.90 -4.05 5.08
CA LEU A 12 -2.86 -4.62 4.22
C LEU A 12 -3.44 -5.46 3.08
N THR A 13 -4.56 -6.14 3.31
CA THR A 13 -5.29 -6.84 2.25
C THR A 13 -5.79 -5.86 1.18
N GLU A 14 -6.43 -4.76 1.60
CA GLU A 14 -6.86 -3.71 0.65
C GLU A 14 -5.68 -3.09 -0.11
N VAL A 15 -4.58 -2.77 0.57
CA VAL A 15 -3.38 -2.21 -0.05
C VAL A 15 -2.76 -3.20 -1.03
N GLN A 16 -2.68 -4.48 -0.65
CA GLN A 16 -2.17 -5.54 -1.52
C GLN A 16 -2.99 -5.66 -2.81
N ASP A 17 -4.33 -5.63 -2.73
CA ASP A 17 -5.19 -5.66 -3.91
C ASP A 17 -4.94 -4.47 -4.84
N LEU A 18 -4.74 -3.28 -4.28
CA LEU A 18 -4.46 -2.06 -5.04
C LEU A 18 -3.07 -2.09 -5.69
N LEU A 19 -2.06 -2.63 -5.01
CA LEU A 19 -0.71 -2.81 -5.58
C LEU A 19 -0.70 -3.90 -6.66
N GLN A 20 -1.42 -5.01 -6.46
CA GLN A 20 -1.62 -6.03 -7.48
C GLN A 20 -2.29 -5.47 -8.72
N TYR A 21 -3.29 -4.61 -8.55
CA TYR A 21 -3.88 -3.89 -9.66
C TYR A 21 -2.85 -3.02 -10.39
N GLY A 22 -1.94 -2.37 -9.66
CA GLY A 22 -0.83 -1.63 -10.26
C GLY A 22 0.08 -2.46 -11.17
N LEU A 23 0.21 -3.76 -10.93
CA LEU A 23 0.94 -4.66 -11.83
C LEU A 23 0.28 -4.78 -13.20
N THR A 24 -1.05 -4.71 -13.27
CA THR A 24 -1.79 -4.72 -14.55
C THR A 24 -1.62 -3.42 -15.35
N LYS A 25 -0.90 -2.45 -14.77
CA LYS A 25 -0.64 -1.11 -15.32
C LYS A 25 0.85 -0.83 -15.45
N ASP A 26 1.69 -1.87 -15.39
CA ASP A 26 3.14 -1.76 -15.51
C ASP A 26 3.78 -0.76 -14.52
N CYS A 27 3.14 -0.56 -13.35
CA CYS A 27 3.67 0.32 -12.31
C CYS A 27 4.79 -0.38 -11.53
N THR A 28 6.02 0.09 -11.73
CA THR A 28 7.23 -0.51 -11.13
C THR A 28 7.27 -0.30 -9.61
N GLU A 29 6.78 0.84 -9.13
CA GLU A 29 6.68 1.17 -7.73
C GLU A 29 5.68 0.25 -7.01
N ALA A 30 4.57 -0.08 -7.66
CA ALA A 30 3.60 -1.04 -7.14
C ALA A 30 4.20 -2.45 -7.06
N ALA A 31 4.97 -2.86 -8.07
CA ALA A 31 5.68 -4.14 -8.04
C ALA A 31 6.70 -4.23 -6.91
N THR A 32 7.49 -3.16 -6.72
CA THR A 32 8.51 -3.10 -5.67
C THR A 32 7.88 -3.11 -4.28
N ALA A 33 6.89 -2.24 -4.03
CA ALA A 33 6.19 -2.17 -2.76
C ALA A 33 5.45 -3.47 -2.43
N LEU A 34 4.85 -4.15 -3.41
CA LEU A 34 4.19 -5.44 -3.20
C LEU A 34 5.18 -6.55 -2.84
N ALA A 35 6.34 -6.59 -3.49
CA ALA A 35 7.38 -7.56 -3.20
C ALA A 35 7.93 -7.38 -1.78
N ASP A 36 8.16 -6.13 -1.37
CA ASP A 36 8.67 -5.80 -0.04
C ASP A 36 7.62 -6.02 1.05
N LEU A 37 6.34 -5.72 0.76
CA LEU A 37 5.21 -6.05 1.65
C LEU A 37 5.13 -7.56 1.91
N ARG A 38 5.18 -8.38 0.86
CA ARG A 38 5.18 -9.85 0.99
C ARG A 38 6.37 -10.37 1.79
N ARG A 39 7.53 -9.73 1.66
CA ARG A 39 8.74 -10.12 2.40
C ARG A 39 8.64 -9.79 3.88
N GLN A 40 8.13 -8.60 4.23
CA GLN A 40 8.01 -8.18 5.63
C GLN A 40 6.80 -8.82 6.34
N SER A 41 5.73 -9.16 5.62
CA SER A 41 4.55 -9.81 6.18
C SER A 41 4.67 -11.32 6.32
N ASP A 42 5.76 -11.93 5.83
CA ASP A 42 5.96 -13.36 5.92
C ASP A 42 6.06 -13.82 7.38
N GLY A 43 5.28 -14.85 7.73
CA GLY A 43 5.16 -15.37 9.10
C GLY A 43 4.14 -14.64 9.98
N PHE A 44 3.45 -13.62 9.47
CA PHE A 44 2.41 -12.87 10.19
C PHE A 44 1.00 -13.05 9.62
N GLN A 45 0.76 -14.09 8.80
CA GLN A 45 -0.51 -14.28 8.07
C GLN A 45 -1.73 -14.42 9.00
N ASP A 46 -1.55 -14.99 10.19
CA ASP A 46 -2.62 -15.18 11.18
C ASP A 46 -2.70 -14.05 12.22
N CYS A 47 -1.87 -13.00 12.09
CA CYS A 47 -1.84 -11.90 13.04
C CYS A 47 -2.87 -10.80 12.68
N PRO A 48 -3.61 -10.26 13.66
CA PRO A 48 -4.55 -9.16 13.41
C PRO A 48 -3.87 -7.85 12.99
N ALA A 49 -2.60 -7.68 13.36
CA ALA A 49 -1.75 -6.58 12.92
C ALA A 49 -0.35 -7.13 12.57
N VAL A 50 0.20 -6.63 11.47
CA VAL A 50 1.51 -7.02 10.94
C VAL A 50 2.50 -5.89 11.22
N PRO A 51 3.66 -6.19 11.81
CA PRO A 51 4.69 -5.18 12.04
C PRO A 51 5.42 -4.86 10.73
N LEU A 52 5.34 -3.61 10.28
CA LEU A 52 5.98 -3.14 9.06
C LEU A 52 6.89 -1.95 9.33
N SER A 53 7.91 -1.78 8.50
CA SER A 53 8.81 -0.63 8.61
C SER A 53 8.16 0.66 8.07
N PRO A 54 8.44 1.84 8.66
CA PRO A 54 7.93 3.13 8.19
C PRO A 54 8.29 3.39 6.73
N GLU A 55 9.47 2.95 6.29
CA GLU A 55 9.93 3.09 4.91
C GLU A 55 9.03 2.33 3.94
N LEU A 56 8.62 1.12 4.29
CA LEU A 56 7.68 0.34 3.48
C LEU A 56 6.30 1.01 3.44
N LEU A 57 5.83 1.57 4.56
CA LEU A 57 4.57 2.32 4.57
C LEU A 57 4.63 3.55 3.64
N MET A 58 5.75 4.27 3.65
CA MET A 58 6.00 5.39 2.73
C MET A 58 6.09 4.95 1.27
N GLN A 59 6.75 3.83 0.98
CA GLN A 59 6.82 3.26 -0.36
C GLN A 59 5.44 2.87 -0.89
N MET A 60 4.64 2.17 -0.08
CA MET A 60 3.25 1.83 -0.44
C MET A 60 2.41 3.09 -0.64
N HIS A 61 2.56 4.10 0.21
CA HIS A 61 1.89 5.40 0.03
C HIS A 61 2.23 6.02 -1.33
N GLN A 62 3.52 6.12 -1.67
CA GLN A 62 3.97 6.70 -2.92
C GLN A 62 3.42 5.91 -4.12
N ALA A 63 3.48 4.58 -4.09
CA ALA A 63 2.94 3.73 -5.15
C ALA A 63 1.43 3.97 -5.35
N LEU A 64 0.65 4.06 -4.28
CA LEU A 64 -0.79 4.33 -4.37
C LEU A 64 -1.09 5.72 -4.94
N LEU A 65 -0.30 6.75 -4.62
CA LEU A 65 -0.45 8.07 -5.23
C LEU A 65 -0.10 8.09 -6.72
N LEU A 66 0.96 7.39 -7.13
CA LEU A 66 1.32 7.25 -8.54
C LEU A 66 0.21 6.54 -9.32
N LEU A 67 -0.35 5.47 -8.75
CA LEU A 67 -1.51 4.78 -9.32
C LEU A 67 -2.74 5.67 -9.38
N CYS A 68 -2.95 6.55 -8.39
CA CYS A 68 -4.02 7.54 -8.43
C CYS A 68 -3.85 8.54 -9.58
N ILE A 69 -2.63 9.03 -9.81
CA ILE A 69 -2.32 9.98 -10.90
C ILE A 69 -2.53 9.29 -12.26
N ALA A 70 -1.97 8.08 -12.43
CA ALA A 70 -2.14 7.29 -13.65
C ALA A 70 -3.60 6.87 -13.87
N ALA A 71 -4.35 6.59 -12.80
CA ALA A 71 -5.76 6.31 -12.91
C ALA A 71 -6.55 7.53 -13.41
N GLY A 72 -6.14 8.75 -13.03
CA GLY A 72 -6.74 9.99 -13.52
C GLY A 72 -6.54 10.24 -15.01
N SER A 73 -5.50 9.67 -15.63
CA SER A 73 -5.27 9.77 -17.08
C SER A 73 -5.94 8.66 -17.89
N ASP A 74 -6.04 7.44 -17.32
CA ASP A 74 -6.50 6.26 -18.05
C ASP A 74 -7.94 5.81 -17.70
N PHE A 75 -8.60 6.47 -16.73
CA PHE A 75 -9.94 6.08 -16.26
C PHE A 75 -10.90 7.25 -16.13
N LEU A 76 -12.18 6.95 -16.29
CA LEU A 76 -13.25 7.83 -15.83
C LEU A 76 -13.17 7.94 -14.29
N PRO A 77 -13.41 9.13 -13.71
CA PRO A 77 -13.49 9.31 -12.26
C PRO A 77 -14.41 8.26 -11.62
N GLY A 78 -13.93 7.57 -10.59
CA GLY A 78 -14.69 6.47 -9.99
C GLY A 78 -14.06 5.88 -8.72
N GLU A 79 -14.60 4.74 -8.29
CA GLU A 79 -14.35 4.11 -6.97
C GLU A 79 -12.87 3.80 -6.71
N LYS A 80 -12.08 3.47 -7.73
CA LYS A 80 -10.65 3.12 -7.56
C LYS A 80 -9.77 4.30 -7.15
N VAL A 81 -10.01 5.49 -7.72
CA VAL A 81 -9.27 6.72 -7.35
C VAL A 81 -9.48 7.04 -5.87
N VAL A 82 -10.73 6.97 -5.41
CA VAL A 82 -11.08 7.18 -3.99
C VAL A 82 -10.43 6.12 -3.09
N ARG A 83 -10.35 4.86 -3.55
CA ARG A 83 -9.69 3.79 -2.79
C ARG A 83 -8.17 3.99 -2.68
N PHE A 84 -7.51 4.46 -3.74
CA PHE A 84 -6.07 4.76 -3.70
C PHE A 84 -5.75 5.88 -2.72
N THR A 85 -6.45 7.02 -2.82
CA THR A 85 -6.20 8.18 -1.94
C THR A 85 -6.52 7.86 -0.47
N ARG A 86 -7.66 7.20 -0.21
CA ARG A 86 -8.03 6.79 1.16
C ARG A 86 -6.98 5.89 1.80
N ASN A 87 -6.51 4.87 1.08
CA ASN A 87 -5.51 3.94 1.62
C ASN A 87 -4.13 4.61 1.76
N ALA A 88 -3.76 5.49 0.83
CA ALA A 88 -2.56 6.32 0.94
C ALA A 88 -2.56 7.19 2.21
N ASP A 89 -3.67 7.88 2.50
CA ASP A 89 -3.81 8.70 3.70
C ASP A 89 -3.77 7.86 4.98
N GLN A 90 -4.44 6.71 4.98
CA GLN A 90 -4.43 5.77 6.10
C GLN A 90 -3.01 5.27 6.41
N LEU A 91 -2.20 4.97 5.39
CA LEU A 91 -0.80 4.54 5.59
C LEU A 91 0.01 5.64 6.27
N MET A 92 -0.17 6.89 5.86
CA MET A 92 0.54 8.02 6.48
C MET A 92 0.07 8.34 7.89
N ALA A 93 -1.16 7.99 8.25
CA ALA A 93 -1.62 8.11 9.63
C ALA A 93 -0.83 7.19 10.59
N PHE A 94 -0.30 6.05 10.12
CA PHE A 94 0.55 5.19 10.94
C PHE A 94 1.97 5.73 11.12
N VAL A 95 2.51 6.41 10.11
CA VAL A 95 3.88 6.95 10.15
C VAL A 95 3.97 8.24 10.98
N ARG A 96 2.88 9.01 11.06
CA ARG A 96 2.84 10.31 11.75
C ARG A 96 2.49 10.22 13.25
N ASN A 97 2.05 9.06 13.72
CA ASN A 97 1.70 8.79 15.12
C ASN A 97 2.82 8.00 15.80
#